data_AF-A0A0W0DE78-F1
#
_entry.id   AF-A0A0W0DE78-F1
#
_cell.length_a   1.000
_cell.length_b   1.000
_cell.length_c   1.000
_cell.angle_alpha   90.00
_cell.angle_beta   90.00
_cell.angle_gamma   90.00
#
_symmetry.space_group_name_H-M   'P 1'
#
loop_
_entity.id
_entity.type
_entity.pdbx_description
1 polymer ?
#
loop_
_entity_poly.entity_id
_entity_poly.type
_entity_poly.pdbx_seq_one_letter_code
_entity_poly.pdbx_strand_id
1 'polypeptide(L)'
;MTLNYASVQCVLRMRSAVMLGRRRLSRKALKQSTLFDIPMAPPDGVLGLTETFNADENPNKINLTVGVYKDGWGQVTTFPSVAQAQKIIDMDVGMNTDLSYLPISGCEDFKKHTINFLYRDSCPQDGPALIKNDRISFIQTLSGTGALAVASRLLSSFISKKIWIPKPSWPNHTNIFTQNGFTNPRFYSYYDRGDLTIGRWLQELRHEVGKDSNTKTPHCIVLHACCHNPTGLDPTKKQWEDIMDTIYELGMIPIIDMAYQGLESGKLIDDAYLLRLCLDTSRYRSWDNGLYLCQSFAKNMGLYGERVGSLSIVAPEHVPGVKEVLDSQLKQIIRSMYSSPPGYGSRVAKLVLSNDKLKYQWYSDVETMVNRLKSVREMIHERLQWEEIVNFEQQHGMFYFTKLGPDIVKKLREQYSIYLTNDGRMSLSGVNKSNVDYLCNSIKAVTSSKTLL
;
A
#
# COMPACT_ATOMS: atom_id res chain seq x y z
N MET A 1 -10.54 14.08 48.62
CA MET A 1 -11.45 14.67 47.61
C MET A 1 -11.48 13.77 46.40
N THR A 2 -12.62 13.11 46.22
CA THR A 2 -12.93 12.07 45.24
C THR A 2 -13.64 12.69 44.04
N LEU A 3 -13.02 12.64 42.86
CA LEU A 3 -13.54 13.04 41.54
C LEU A 3 -12.59 12.38 40.50
N ASN A 4 -12.98 11.68 39.43
CA ASN A 4 -14.28 11.24 38.93
C ASN A 4 -14.00 10.11 37.90
N TYR A 5 -14.36 8.86 38.21
CA TYR A 5 -14.15 7.64 37.40
C TYR A 5 -15.12 7.52 36.20
N ALA A 6 -15.32 8.58 35.41
CA ALA A 6 -16.46 8.68 34.48
C ALA A 6 -16.18 8.41 32.98
N SER A 7 -14.92 8.32 32.53
CA SER A 7 -14.62 8.27 31.07
C SER A 7 -14.58 6.84 30.48
N VAL A 8 -14.19 5.81 31.25
CA VAL A 8 -14.09 4.43 30.73
C VAL A 8 -15.43 3.67 30.80
N GLN A 9 -16.30 4.03 31.74
CA GLN A 9 -17.65 3.45 31.82
C GLN A 9 -18.59 3.95 30.70
N CYS A 10 -18.29 5.05 30.01
CA CYS A 10 -19.20 5.60 28.99
C CYS A 10 -19.31 4.70 27.76
N VAL A 11 -18.20 4.10 27.31
CA VAL A 11 -18.17 3.24 26.10
C VAL A 11 -18.75 1.84 26.37
N LEU A 12 -18.48 1.26 27.55
CA LEU A 12 -19.09 0.00 27.97
C LEU A 12 -20.58 0.18 28.33
N ARG A 13 -20.97 1.31 28.92
CA ARG A 13 -22.39 1.65 29.13
C ARG A 13 -23.11 1.93 27.82
N MET A 14 -22.48 2.47 26.77
CA MET A 14 -23.12 2.55 25.45
C MET A 14 -23.36 1.17 24.83
N ARG A 15 -22.42 0.22 24.96
CA ARG A 15 -22.62 -1.17 24.48
C ARG A 15 -23.75 -1.90 25.21
N SER A 16 -23.84 -1.72 26.53
CA SER A 16 -24.91 -2.32 27.34
C SER A 16 -26.23 -1.55 27.21
N ALA A 17 -26.25 -0.21 27.12
CA ALA A 17 -27.45 0.60 26.99
C ALA A 17 -28.08 0.50 25.59
N VAL A 18 -27.29 0.28 24.53
CA VAL A 18 -27.83 -0.04 23.20
C VAL A 18 -28.46 -1.44 23.19
N MET A 19 -27.95 -2.40 23.97
CA MET A 19 -28.60 -3.72 24.13
C MET A 19 -29.77 -3.74 25.12
N LEU A 20 -29.74 -2.96 26.20
CA LEU A 20 -30.77 -2.90 27.25
C LEU A 20 -31.89 -1.91 26.91
N GLY A 21 -31.59 -0.81 26.24
CA GLY A 21 -32.57 0.16 25.71
C GLY A 21 -33.40 -0.38 24.53
N ARG A 22 -32.96 -1.49 23.91
CA ARG A 22 -33.72 -2.24 22.90
C ARG A 22 -35.00 -2.88 23.42
N ARG A 23 -35.19 -3.01 24.75
CA ARG A 23 -36.33 -3.75 25.31
C ARG A 23 -37.62 -2.95 25.52
N ARG A 24 -37.71 -1.66 25.19
CA ARG A 24 -38.95 -0.87 25.34
C ARG A 24 -39.24 0.14 24.23
N LEU A 25 -38.79 -0.12 23.01
CA LEU A 25 -39.34 0.55 21.84
C LEU A 25 -40.45 -0.34 21.27
N SER A 26 -41.65 0.22 21.08
CA SER A 26 -42.77 -0.53 20.51
C SER A 26 -42.32 -1.12 19.16
N ARG A 27 -42.73 -2.36 18.85
CA ARG A 27 -42.46 -3.01 17.55
C ARG A 27 -42.92 -2.17 16.34
N LYS A 28 -43.74 -1.14 16.56
CA LYS A 28 -44.17 -0.16 15.54
C LYS A 28 -43.14 0.94 15.27
N ALA A 29 -42.36 1.37 16.26
CA ALA A 29 -41.35 2.43 16.09
C ALA A 29 -40.06 1.91 15.43
N LEU A 30 -39.69 0.65 15.66
CA LEU A 30 -38.51 0.00 15.05
C LEU A 30 -38.67 -0.32 13.55
N LYS A 31 -39.89 -0.21 12.99
CA LYS A 31 -40.17 -0.43 11.56
C LYS A 31 -40.08 0.84 10.70
N GLN A 32 -39.66 1.99 11.24
CA GLN A 32 -39.76 3.27 10.54
C GLN A 32 -38.54 3.70 9.72
N SER A 33 -37.37 3.05 9.90
CA SER A 33 -36.18 3.39 9.10
C SER A 33 -35.54 2.13 8.53
N THR A 34 -35.44 2.09 7.20
CA THR A 34 -34.65 1.08 6.48
C THR A 34 -33.16 1.15 6.83
N LEU A 35 -32.69 2.25 7.44
CA LEU A 35 -31.33 2.37 7.97
C LEU A 35 -31.08 1.44 9.17
N PHE A 36 -32.14 1.00 9.87
CA PHE A 36 -32.01 0.10 11.01
C PHE A 36 -31.52 -1.31 10.60
N ASP A 37 -31.79 -1.70 9.35
CA ASP A 37 -31.38 -3.00 8.81
C ASP A 37 -29.93 -2.99 8.27
N ILE A 38 -29.27 -1.83 8.24
CA ILE A 38 -27.87 -1.73 7.83
C ILE A 38 -26.98 -2.40 8.89
N PRO A 39 -26.24 -3.47 8.53
CA PRO A 39 -25.35 -4.12 9.48
C PRO A 39 -24.17 -3.22 9.82
N MET A 40 -23.73 -3.27 11.09
CA MET A 40 -22.49 -2.59 11.50
C MET A 40 -21.31 -3.19 10.75
N ALA A 41 -20.56 -2.35 10.04
CA ALA A 41 -19.34 -2.78 9.37
C ALA A 41 -18.29 -3.26 10.39
N PRO A 42 -17.52 -4.32 10.08
CA PRO A 42 -16.39 -4.70 10.92
C PRO A 42 -15.35 -3.57 10.96
N PRO A 43 -14.69 -3.32 12.11
CA PRO A 43 -13.61 -2.34 12.19
C PRO A 43 -12.46 -2.69 11.24
N ASP A 44 -11.81 -1.66 10.67
CA ASP A 44 -10.60 -1.86 9.88
C ASP A 44 -9.47 -2.39 10.78
N GLY A 45 -8.83 -3.49 10.35
CA GLY A 45 -7.82 -4.20 11.14
C GLY A 45 -6.54 -3.40 11.42
N VAL A 46 -6.35 -2.24 10.78
CA VAL A 46 -5.21 -1.34 10.99
C VAL A 46 -5.66 -0.01 11.59
N LEU A 47 -6.64 0.67 10.96
CA LEU A 47 -7.10 2.00 11.38
C LEU A 47 -7.90 1.95 12.69
N GLY A 48 -8.72 0.91 12.91
CA GLY A 48 -9.45 0.75 14.18
C GLY A 48 -8.53 0.60 15.40
N LEU A 49 -7.33 0.05 15.22
CA LEU A 49 -6.33 -0.02 16.29
C LEU A 49 -5.75 1.36 16.66
N THR A 50 -5.76 2.33 15.74
CA THR A 50 -5.28 3.69 16.00
C THR A 50 -6.20 4.41 16.98
N GLU A 51 -7.52 4.24 16.86
CA GLU A 51 -8.48 4.80 17.82
C GLU A 51 -8.26 4.23 19.22
N THR A 52 -8.01 2.91 19.31
CA THR A 52 -7.76 2.24 20.59
C THR A 52 -6.44 2.73 21.20
N PHE A 53 -5.38 2.86 20.40
CA PHE A 53 -4.11 3.43 20.83
C PHE A 53 -4.25 4.88 21.32
N ASN A 54 -5.03 5.72 20.64
CA ASN A 54 -5.21 7.11 21.02
C ASN A 54 -5.94 7.25 22.38
N ALA A 55 -6.88 6.35 22.67
CA ALA A 55 -7.63 6.33 23.93
C ALA A 55 -6.84 5.74 25.12
N ASP A 56 -5.72 5.06 24.87
CA ASP A 56 -4.88 4.48 25.92
C ASP A 56 -4.09 5.58 26.67
N GLU A 57 -4.22 5.64 27.99
CA GLU A 57 -3.54 6.64 28.84
C GLU A 57 -2.16 6.20 29.32
N ASN A 58 -1.74 4.96 29.02
CA ASN A 58 -0.43 4.46 29.42
C ASN A 58 0.70 5.27 28.75
N PRO A 59 1.60 5.92 29.52
CA PRO A 59 2.69 6.73 28.96
C PRO A 59 3.71 5.90 28.17
N ASN A 60 3.75 4.58 28.37
CA ASN A 60 4.66 3.67 27.67
C ASN A 60 4.03 3.01 26.42
N LYS A 61 2.82 3.42 26.01
CA LYS A 61 2.15 2.81 24.85
C LYS A 61 2.97 2.95 23.57
N ILE A 62 2.99 1.91 22.74
CA ILE A 62 3.70 1.90 21.46
C ILE A 62 2.73 1.59 20.31
N ASN A 63 2.70 2.47 19.30
CA ASN A 63 1.93 2.26 18.08
C ASN A 63 2.82 1.72 16.95
N LEU A 64 2.63 0.44 16.64
CA LEU A 64 3.31 -0.33 15.59
C LEU A 64 2.34 -0.76 14.47
N THR A 65 1.16 -0.15 14.35
CA THR A 65 0.11 -0.61 13.43
C THR A 65 0.22 0.03 12.06
N VAL A 66 0.17 1.36 12.00
CA VAL A 66 0.10 2.13 10.75
C VAL A 66 1.50 2.35 10.17
N GLY A 67 1.65 2.11 8.86
CA GLY A 67 2.86 2.43 8.09
C GLY A 67 2.97 3.91 7.74
N VAL A 68 3.07 4.77 8.76
CA VAL A 68 3.45 6.19 8.62
C VAL A 68 4.83 6.35 9.24
N TYR A 69 5.73 7.00 8.50
CA TYR A 69 7.10 7.19 8.96
C TYR A 69 7.12 8.12 10.18
N LYS A 70 7.94 7.75 11.15
CA LYS A 70 8.26 8.57 12.31
C LYS A 70 9.78 8.67 12.44
N ASP A 71 10.23 9.82 12.88
CA ASP A 71 11.65 10.10 13.07
C ASP A 71 12.25 9.36 14.30
N GLY A 72 13.49 9.69 14.66
CA GLY A 72 14.16 9.13 15.84
C GLY A 72 13.49 9.47 17.17
N TRP A 73 12.60 10.46 17.21
CA TRP A 73 11.86 10.92 18.37
C TRP A 73 10.42 10.39 18.39
N GLY A 74 10.04 9.57 17.41
CA GLY A 74 8.68 9.01 17.30
C GLY A 74 7.64 10.01 16.77
N GLN A 75 8.06 11.12 16.16
CA GLN A 75 7.18 12.12 15.58
C GLN A 75 6.97 11.87 14.09
N VAL A 76 5.75 12.09 13.60
CA VAL A 76 5.48 12.12 12.16
C VAL A 76 6.06 13.41 11.60
N THR A 77 6.97 13.30 10.64
CA THR A 77 7.68 14.46 10.07
C THR A 77 7.45 14.58 8.57
N THR A 78 7.40 15.82 8.09
CA THR A 78 7.41 16.13 6.66
C THR A 78 8.85 16.04 6.15
N PHE A 79 9.05 15.45 4.97
CA PHE A 79 10.38 15.38 4.36
C PHE A 79 10.89 16.78 4.02
N PRO A 80 12.18 17.09 4.26
CA PRO A 80 12.78 18.38 3.94
C PRO A 80 12.50 18.87 2.51
N SER A 81 12.60 17.99 1.50
CA SER A 81 12.26 18.29 0.11
C SER A 81 10.80 18.76 -0.06
N VAL A 82 9.87 18.09 0.61
CA VAL A 82 8.44 18.38 0.56
C VAL A 82 8.09 19.65 1.33
N ALA A 83 8.66 19.85 2.51
CA ALA A 83 8.47 21.07 3.29
C ALA A 83 8.99 22.31 2.52
N GLN A 84 10.13 22.18 1.84
CA GLN A 84 10.65 23.24 0.99
C GLN A 84 9.77 23.47 -0.25
N ALA A 85 9.22 22.42 -0.86
CA ALA A 85 8.28 22.56 -1.97
C ALA A 85 6.98 23.28 -1.54
N GLN A 86 6.41 22.92 -0.38
CA GLN A 86 5.26 23.61 0.21
C GLN A 86 5.56 25.08 0.45
N LYS A 87 6.71 25.39 1.07
CA LYS A 87 7.15 26.77 1.31
C LYS A 87 7.26 27.59 0.01
N ILE A 88 7.75 27.01 -1.08
CA ILE A 88 7.82 27.69 -2.38
C ILE A 88 6.41 28.03 -2.88
N ILE A 89 5.47 27.08 -2.82
CA ILE A 89 4.09 27.29 -3.24
C ILE A 89 3.41 28.37 -2.39
N ASP A 90 3.65 28.37 -1.08
CA ASP A 90 3.02 29.32 -0.15
C ASP A 90 3.62 30.74 -0.27
N MET A 91 4.90 30.86 -0.59
CA MET A 91 5.58 32.15 -0.73
C MET A 91 5.39 32.78 -2.12
N ASP A 92 5.25 31.98 -3.17
CA ASP A 92 4.99 32.47 -4.52
C ASP A 92 3.49 32.52 -4.79
N VAL A 93 2.89 33.69 -4.54
CA VAL A 93 1.46 33.94 -4.81
C VAL A 93 1.10 33.55 -6.24
N GLY A 94 2.00 33.73 -7.21
CA GLY A 94 1.80 33.36 -8.62
C GLY A 94 1.66 31.85 -8.85
N MET A 95 2.20 31.02 -7.97
CA MET A 95 2.05 29.55 -8.01
C MET A 95 0.81 29.05 -7.24
N ASN A 96 0.17 29.93 -6.48
CA ASN A 96 -1.01 29.61 -5.66
C ASN A 96 -2.24 30.46 -5.99
N THR A 97 -2.43 30.79 -7.27
CA THR A 97 -3.57 31.61 -7.72
C THR A 97 -4.81 30.81 -8.11
N ASP A 98 -4.67 29.51 -8.38
CA ASP A 98 -5.74 28.69 -8.94
C ASP A 98 -6.00 27.44 -8.10
N LEU A 99 -7.18 27.42 -7.48
CA LEU A 99 -7.72 26.29 -6.73
C LEU A 99 -8.98 25.71 -7.40
N SER A 100 -9.17 25.99 -8.69
CA SER A 100 -10.28 25.44 -9.48
C SER A 100 -10.13 23.93 -9.70
N TYR A 101 -11.18 23.32 -10.25
CA TYR A 101 -11.17 21.90 -10.55
C TYR A 101 -10.08 21.56 -11.57
N LEU A 102 -9.25 20.56 -11.23
CA LEU A 102 -8.36 19.95 -12.21
C LEU A 102 -9.17 19.24 -13.31
N PRO A 103 -8.57 19.02 -14.49
CA PRO A 103 -9.09 18.06 -15.45
C PRO A 103 -9.35 16.71 -14.77
N ILE A 104 -10.31 15.94 -15.28
CA ILE A 104 -10.64 14.60 -14.75
C ILE A 104 -9.40 13.70 -14.69
N SER A 105 -8.48 13.85 -15.66
CA SER A 105 -7.22 13.13 -15.72
C SER A 105 -6.15 13.59 -14.72
N GLY A 106 -6.38 14.72 -14.05
CA GLY A 106 -5.42 15.40 -13.19
C GLY A 106 -4.63 16.49 -13.91
N CYS A 107 -3.61 16.97 -13.21
CA CYS A 107 -2.73 18.03 -13.69
C CYS A 107 -1.73 17.49 -14.74
N GLU A 108 -1.68 18.13 -15.91
CA GLU A 108 -0.80 17.69 -17.02
C GLU A 108 0.68 17.78 -16.67
N ASP A 109 1.09 18.82 -15.93
CA ASP A 109 2.46 18.95 -15.44
C ASP A 109 2.84 17.84 -14.46
N PHE A 110 1.94 17.48 -13.55
CA PHE A 110 2.15 16.35 -12.63
C PHE A 110 2.27 15.04 -13.40
N LYS A 111 1.40 14.81 -14.39
CA LYS A 111 1.48 13.65 -15.29
C LYS A 111 2.83 13.58 -15.99
N LYS A 112 3.27 14.66 -16.64
CA LYS A 112 4.55 14.71 -17.37
C LYS A 112 5.73 14.33 -16.47
N HIS A 113 5.82 14.91 -15.28
CA HIS A 113 6.95 14.65 -14.37
C HIS A 113 6.88 13.27 -13.72
N THR A 114 5.68 12.76 -13.44
CA THR A 114 5.48 11.40 -12.92
C THR A 114 5.83 10.34 -13.97
N ILE A 115 5.39 10.53 -15.23
CA ILE A 115 5.77 9.64 -16.35
C ILE A 115 7.28 9.65 -16.56
N ASN A 116 7.92 10.83 -16.57
CA ASN A 116 9.37 10.90 -16.71
C ASN A 116 10.07 10.17 -15.56
N PHE A 117 9.67 10.40 -14.31
CA PHE A 117 10.26 9.69 -13.17
C PHE A 117 10.10 8.16 -13.27
N LEU A 118 8.90 7.67 -13.56
CA LEU A 118 8.60 6.23 -13.56
C LEU A 118 9.15 5.50 -14.80
N TYR A 119 9.10 6.11 -15.98
CA TYR A 119 9.41 5.42 -17.23
C TYR A 119 10.71 5.90 -17.86
N ARG A 120 11.06 7.18 -17.79
CA ARG A 120 12.33 7.68 -18.35
C ARG A 120 13.49 7.46 -17.38
N ASP A 121 13.36 7.97 -16.16
CA ASP A 121 14.45 7.97 -15.17
C ASP A 121 14.62 6.56 -14.58
N SER A 122 13.51 5.88 -14.26
CA SER A 122 13.56 4.55 -13.62
C SER A 122 13.73 3.37 -14.59
N CYS A 123 13.39 3.56 -15.88
CA CYS A 123 13.45 2.52 -16.93
C CYS A 123 14.14 3.05 -18.21
N PRO A 124 15.41 3.48 -18.13
CA PRO A 124 16.05 4.25 -19.20
C PRO A 124 16.26 3.48 -20.52
N GLN A 125 16.22 2.15 -20.50
CA GLN A 125 16.38 1.33 -21.70
C GLN A 125 15.14 1.41 -22.62
N ASP A 126 13.97 1.00 -22.12
CA ASP A 126 12.76 0.82 -22.95
C ASP A 126 11.71 1.92 -22.71
N GLY A 127 11.68 2.53 -21.53
CA GLY A 127 10.66 3.51 -21.17
C GLY A 127 10.65 4.80 -22.00
N PRO A 128 11.79 5.38 -22.44
CA PRO A 128 11.79 6.51 -23.36
C PRO A 128 11.05 6.26 -24.67
N ALA A 129 11.10 5.03 -25.21
CA ALA A 129 10.39 4.66 -26.43
C ALA A 129 8.86 4.67 -26.22
N LEU A 130 8.39 4.16 -25.08
CA LEU A 130 6.97 4.18 -24.71
C LEU A 130 6.44 5.62 -24.60
N ILE A 131 7.22 6.54 -24.04
CA ILE A 131 6.86 7.96 -23.94
C ILE A 131 6.82 8.58 -25.35
N LYS A 132 7.84 8.34 -26.17
CA LYS A 132 7.94 8.89 -27.53
C LYS A 132 6.77 8.43 -28.41
N ASN A 133 6.36 7.19 -28.27
CA ASN A 133 5.29 6.58 -29.06
C ASN A 133 3.89 6.76 -28.42
N ASP A 134 3.77 7.60 -27.39
CA ASP A 134 2.52 7.84 -26.63
C ASP A 134 1.79 6.54 -26.24
N ARG A 135 2.50 5.55 -25.69
CA ARG A 135 1.94 4.23 -25.34
C ARG A 135 1.43 4.13 -23.90
N ILE A 136 1.49 5.21 -23.12
CA ILE A 136 1.18 5.19 -21.69
C ILE A 136 -0.11 5.98 -21.45
N SER A 137 -1.20 5.29 -21.18
CA SER A 137 -2.39 5.92 -20.60
C SER A 137 -2.08 6.29 -19.15
N PHE A 138 -2.46 7.49 -18.72
CA PHE A 138 -2.13 8.00 -17.39
C PHE A 138 -3.29 8.77 -16.79
N ILE A 139 -3.53 8.54 -15.50
CA ILE A 139 -4.51 9.28 -14.71
C ILE A 139 -3.94 9.55 -13.31
N GLN A 140 -4.08 10.78 -12.82
CA GLN A 140 -3.82 11.09 -11.41
C GLN A 140 -4.94 10.48 -10.55
N THR A 141 -4.58 9.85 -9.44
CA THR A 141 -5.52 9.12 -8.58
C THR A 141 -5.38 9.51 -7.11
N LEU A 142 -6.33 9.08 -6.29
CA LEU A 142 -6.29 9.18 -4.82
C LEU A 142 -5.27 8.21 -4.23
N SER A 143 -3.99 8.44 -4.53
CA SER A 143 -2.86 7.59 -4.20
C SER A 143 -2.99 6.17 -4.78
N GLY A 144 -2.18 5.23 -4.28
CA GLY A 144 -2.18 3.84 -4.75
C GLY A 144 -3.53 3.14 -4.53
N THR A 145 -4.24 3.45 -3.45
CA THR A 145 -5.60 2.94 -3.20
C THR A 145 -6.58 3.37 -4.29
N GLY A 146 -6.55 4.65 -4.69
CA GLY A 146 -7.35 5.15 -5.79
C GLY A 146 -6.95 4.53 -7.13
N ALA A 147 -5.64 4.32 -7.36
CA ALA A 147 -5.15 3.64 -8.56
C ALA A 147 -5.69 2.21 -8.67
N LEU A 148 -5.59 1.42 -7.60
CA LEU A 148 -6.13 0.06 -7.54
C LEU A 148 -7.65 0.02 -7.72
N ALA A 149 -8.39 0.97 -7.12
CA ALA A 149 -9.84 1.05 -7.29
C ALA A 149 -10.26 1.37 -8.73
N VAL A 150 -9.59 2.34 -9.37
CA VAL A 150 -9.87 2.68 -10.78
C VAL A 150 -9.47 1.53 -11.71
N ALA A 151 -8.30 0.92 -11.50
CA ALA A 151 -7.83 -0.22 -12.30
C ALA A 151 -8.76 -1.42 -12.18
N SER A 152 -9.13 -1.80 -10.94
CA SER A 152 -10.07 -2.90 -10.71
C SER A 152 -11.44 -2.62 -11.30
N ARG A 153 -11.96 -1.37 -11.20
CA ARG A 153 -13.22 -1.02 -11.86
C ARG A 153 -13.14 -1.20 -13.37
N LEU A 154 -12.09 -0.68 -14.02
CA LEU A 154 -11.89 -0.84 -15.46
C LEU A 154 -11.85 -2.32 -15.86
N LEU A 155 -11.02 -3.11 -15.18
CA LEU A 155 -10.86 -4.54 -15.45
C LEU A 155 -12.18 -5.30 -15.27
N SER A 156 -12.89 -5.10 -14.16
CA SER A 156 -14.14 -5.79 -13.87
C SER A 156 -15.29 -5.44 -14.83
N SER A 157 -15.26 -4.23 -15.39
CA SER A 157 -16.29 -3.73 -16.31
C SER A 157 -16.10 -4.26 -17.72
N PHE A 158 -14.86 -4.47 -18.16
CA PHE A 158 -14.59 -4.68 -19.58
C PHE A 158 -13.74 -5.92 -19.91
N ILE A 159 -12.89 -6.39 -18.98
CA ILE A 159 -11.83 -7.36 -19.32
C ILE A 159 -11.98 -8.65 -18.51
N SER A 160 -11.85 -8.59 -17.19
CA SER A 160 -11.79 -9.79 -16.35
C SER A 160 -12.23 -9.52 -14.90
N LYS A 161 -12.81 -10.56 -14.31
CA LYS A 161 -13.15 -10.63 -12.87
C LYS A 161 -12.38 -11.76 -12.17
N LYS A 162 -11.37 -12.34 -12.83
CA LYS A 162 -10.50 -13.38 -12.27
C LYS A 162 -9.24 -12.71 -11.73
N ILE A 163 -9.04 -12.70 -10.41
CA ILE A 163 -7.90 -12.03 -9.77
C ILE A 163 -7.15 -12.98 -8.85
N TRP A 164 -5.82 -12.91 -8.88
CA TRP A 164 -4.91 -13.55 -7.95
C TRP A 164 -4.25 -12.51 -7.04
N ILE A 165 -4.33 -12.70 -5.73
CA ILE A 165 -3.76 -11.83 -4.69
C ILE A 165 -2.77 -12.65 -3.84
N PRO A 166 -1.61 -12.13 -3.44
CA PRO A 166 -0.70 -12.89 -2.59
C PRO A 166 -1.35 -13.20 -1.24
N LYS A 167 -0.91 -14.28 -0.59
CA LYS A 167 -1.29 -14.62 0.78
C LYS A 167 -0.05 -14.87 1.63
N PRO A 168 0.20 -14.04 2.67
CA PRO A 168 -0.56 -12.84 3.05
C PRO A 168 -0.39 -11.67 2.04
N SER A 169 -1.17 -10.61 2.19
CA SER A 169 -1.02 -9.36 1.41
C SER A 169 -1.54 -8.16 2.22
N TRP A 170 -1.45 -6.95 1.66
CA TRP A 170 -2.06 -5.77 2.23
C TRP A 170 -3.58 -6.02 2.38
N PRO A 171 -4.15 -5.92 3.61
CA PRO A 171 -5.53 -6.36 3.86
C PRO A 171 -6.58 -5.71 2.96
N ASN A 172 -6.32 -4.48 2.50
CA ASN A 172 -7.27 -3.75 1.68
C ASN A 172 -7.29 -4.19 0.21
N HIS A 173 -6.35 -5.02 -0.27
CA HIS A 173 -6.43 -5.58 -1.62
C HIS A 173 -7.75 -6.32 -1.84
N THR A 174 -8.06 -7.28 -0.97
CA THR A 174 -9.31 -8.05 -1.07
C THR A 174 -10.52 -7.12 -1.04
N ASN A 175 -10.55 -6.14 -0.13
CA ASN A 175 -11.66 -5.18 -0.04
C ASN A 175 -11.84 -4.40 -1.35
N ILE A 176 -10.76 -3.83 -1.91
CA ILE A 176 -10.82 -3.04 -3.14
C ILE A 176 -11.37 -3.88 -4.30
N PHE A 177 -10.80 -5.07 -4.53
CA PHE A 177 -11.19 -5.92 -5.64
C PHE A 177 -12.63 -6.44 -5.48
N THR A 178 -13.02 -6.90 -4.29
CA THR A 178 -14.40 -7.38 -4.05
C THR A 178 -15.43 -6.27 -4.20
N GLN A 179 -15.17 -5.06 -3.69
CA GLN A 179 -16.07 -3.91 -3.86
C GLN A 179 -16.17 -3.45 -5.33
N ASN A 180 -15.16 -3.77 -6.16
CA ASN A 180 -15.16 -3.50 -7.59
C ASN A 180 -15.59 -4.72 -8.43
N GLY A 181 -16.28 -5.71 -7.86
CA GLY A 181 -16.96 -6.76 -8.62
C GLY A 181 -16.15 -8.05 -8.85
N PHE A 182 -14.98 -8.20 -8.24
CA PHE A 182 -14.26 -9.47 -8.17
C PHE A 182 -14.79 -10.30 -7.00
N THR A 183 -15.88 -11.02 -7.23
CA THR A 183 -16.62 -11.73 -6.16
C THR A 183 -15.88 -12.95 -5.61
N ASN A 184 -14.97 -13.55 -6.38
CA ASN A 184 -14.21 -14.74 -5.99
C ASN A 184 -12.68 -14.55 -6.17
N PRO A 185 -12.02 -13.71 -5.37
CA PRO A 185 -10.57 -13.57 -5.42
C PRO A 185 -9.87 -14.89 -5.14
N ARG A 186 -8.90 -15.25 -5.98
CA ARG A 186 -7.99 -16.38 -5.74
C ARG A 186 -6.76 -15.86 -5.01
N PHE A 187 -6.15 -16.72 -4.21
CA PHE A 187 -4.98 -16.38 -3.43
C PHE A 187 -3.83 -17.31 -3.76
N TYR A 188 -2.65 -16.75 -4.02
CA TYR A 188 -1.43 -17.54 -4.20
C TYR A 188 -0.60 -17.49 -2.91
N SER A 189 -0.10 -18.65 -2.46
CA SER A 189 0.76 -18.71 -1.28
C SER A 189 2.03 -17.91 -1.57
N TYR A 190 2.26 -16.81 -0.87
CA TYR A 190 3.44 -15.95 -1.07
C TYR A 190 4.61 -16.38 -0.18
N TYR A 191 4.27 -16.76 1.05
CA TYR A 191 5.21 -16.99 2.14
C TYR A 191 4.76 -18.20 2.98
N ASP A 192 5.69 -19.08 3.31
CA ASP A 192 5.48 -20.21 4.23
C ASP A 192 6.77 -20.54 4.98
N ARG A 193 6.67 -20.71 6.30
CA ARG A 193 7.74 -21.12 7.23
C ARG A 193 9.08 -20.39 7.20
N GLY A 194 9.28 -19.34 6.42
CA GLY A 194 10.58 -18.66 6.34
C GLY A 194 10.90 -18.17 4.94
N ASP A 195 10.29 -18.81 3.94
CA ASP A 195 10.70 -18.69 2.56
C ASP A 195 9.56 -18.22 1.67
N LEU A 196 9.95 -17.57 0.56
CA LEU A 196 9.04 -17.28 -0.53
C LEU A 196 8.69 -18.56 -1.29
N THR A 197 7.41 -18.78 -1.53
CA THR A 197 6.89 -20.07 -2.02
C THR A 197 6.75 -20.11 -3.54
N ILE A 198 7.66 -19.42 -4.24
CA ILE A 198 7.55 -19.05 -5.66
C ILE A 198 7.29 -20.25 -6.56
N GLY A 199 8.12 -21.29 -6.47
CA GLY A 199 7.93 -22.49 -7.29
C GLY A 199 6.56 -23.14 -7.12
N ARG A 200 6.01 -23.16 -5.89
CA ARG A 200 4.70 -23.76 -5.61
C ARG A 200 3.58 -22.98 -6.27
N TRP A 201 3.52 -21.67 -6.06
CA TRP A 201 2.42 -20.90 -6.61
C TRP A 201 2.52 -20.68 -8.12
N LEU A 202 3.72 -20.68 -8.70
CA LEU A 202 3.85 -20.69 -10.17
C LEU A 202 3.28 -21.98 -10.78
N GLN A 203 3.50 -23.13 -10.15
CA GLN A 203 2.87 -24.40 -10.58
C GLN A 203 1.34 -24.34 -10.44
N GLU A 204 0.83 -23.78 -9.34
CA GLU A 204 -0.60 -23.57 -9.14
C GLU A 204 -1.21 -22.67 -10.22
N LEU A 205 -0.55 -21.56 -10.57
CA LEU A 205 -1.01 -20.68 -11.65
C LEU A 205 -1.07 -21.42 -12.98
N ARG A 206 -0.02 -22.17 -13.34
CA ARG A 206 0.02 -22.96 -14.58
C ARG A 206 -1.12 -23.96 -14.64
N HIS A 207 -1.38 -24.65 -13.54
CA HIS A 207 -2.45 -25.61 -13.44
C HIS A 207 -3.83 -24.96 -13.58
N GLU A 208 -4.10 -23.90 -12.82
CA GLU A 208 -5.41 -23.27 -12.76
C GLU A 208 -5.73 -22.42 -13.99
N VAL A 209 -4.76 -21.66 -14.51
CA VAL A 209 -4.94 -20.90 -15.75
C VAL A 209 -5.00 -21.85 -16.96
N GLY A 210 -4.24 -22.96 -16.93
CA GLY A 210 -4.29 -23.98 -17.96
C GLY A 210 -5.66 -24.65 -18.10
N LYS A 211 -6.36 -24.90 -16.98
CA LYS A 211 -7.77 -25.38 -17.00
C LYS A 211 -8.73 -24.39 -17.66
N ASP A 212 -8.44 -23.10 -17.50
CA ASP A 212 -9.24 -21.99 -18.01
C ASP A 212 -8.86 -21.58 -19.45
N SER A 213 -7.91 -22.29 -20.10
CA SER A 213 -7.38 -21.97 -21.44
C SER A 213 -8.42 -21.96 -22.56
N ASN A 214 -9.59 -22.60 -22.36
CA ASN A 214 -10.72 -22.51 -23.27
C ASN A 214 -11.51 -21.19 -23.16
N THR A 215 -11.16 -20.31 -22.21
CA THR A 215 -11.80 -19.00 -22.02
C THR A 215 -10.93 -17.89 -22.61
N LYS A 216 -11.53 -16.96 -23.35
CA LYS A 216 -10.83 -15.75 -23.84
C LYS A 216 -10.54 -14.72 -22.74
N THR A 217 -10.94 -14.99 -21.49
CA THR A 217 -10.85 -14.05 -20.38
C THR A 217 -9.55 -14.27 -19.60
N PRO A 218 -8.58 -13.32 -19.68
CA PRO A 218 -7.31 -13.46 -18.98
C PRO A 218 -7.48 -13.38 -17.46
N HIS A 219 -6.54 -13.96 -16.72
CA HIS A 219 -6.47 -13.78 -15.27
C HIS A 219 -5.65 -12.55 -14.93
N CYS A 220 -6.09 -11.76 -13.96
CA CYS A 220 -5.32 -10.68 -13.37
C CYS A 220 -4.51 -11.19 -12.18
N ILE A 221 -3.36 -10.57 -11.90
CA ILE A 221 -2.54 -10.86 -10.72
C ILE A 221 -1.98 -9.59 -10.10
N VAL A 222 -2.12 -9.45 -8.78
CA VAL A 222 -1.52 -8.34 -8.01
C VAL A 222 -0.10 -8.71 -7.60
N LEU A 223 0.85 -7.83 -7.89
CA LEU A 223 2.25 -7.94 -7.49
C LEU A 223 2.67 -6.68 -6.75
N HIS A 224 3.38 -6.83 -5.63
CA HIS A 224 4.02 -5.69 -4.97
C HIS A 224 5.33 -5.41 -5.70
N ALA A 225 5.59 -4.14 -6.07
CA ALA A 225 6.80 -3.78 -6.81
C ALA A 225 8.08 -4.05 -6.03
N CYS A 226 8.03 -3.78 -4.73
CA CYS A 226 9.06 -3.99 -3.71
C CYS A 226 8.45 -3.74 -2.32
N CYS A 227 9.19 -4.10 -1.28
CA CYS A 227 8.78 -4.01 0.12
C CYS A 227 7.41 -4.63 0.39
N HIS A 228 7.22 -5.91 0.04
CA HIS A 228 5.93 -6.61 0.17
C HIS A 228 5.26 -6.33 1.52
N ASN A 229 4.02 -5.82 1.49
CA ASN A 229 3.22 -5.63 2.68
C ASN A 229 2.28 -6.83 2.86
N PRO A 230 2.41 -7.64 3.92
CA PRO A 230 3.00 -7.30 5.22
C PRO A 230 4.40 -7.86 5.53
N THR A 231 4.95 -8.73 4.68
CA THR A 231 6.10 -9.58 5.07
C THR A 231 7.45 -8.87 5.07
N GLY A 232 7.61 -7.81 4.28
CA GLY A 232 8.88 -7.18 3.97
C GLY A 232 9.81 -8.01 3.09
N LEU A 233 9.44 -9.24 2.73
CA LEU A 233 10.24 -10.13 1.88
C LEU A 233 9.91 -9.93 0.43
N ASP A 234 10.93 -9.76 -0.42
CA ASP A 234 10.75 -9.60 -1.86
C ASP A 234 11.51 -10.69 -2.65
N PRO A 235 11.01 -11.10 -3.82
CA PRO A 235 11.73 -12.01 -4.70
C PRO A 235 13.09 -11.43 -5.12
N THR A 236 14.08 -12.30 -5.21
CA THR A 236 15.35 -11.96 -5.88
C THR A 236 15.11 -11.64 -7.35
N LYS A 237 16.06 -10.96 -8.00
CA LYS A 237 15.99 -10.65 -9.44
C LYS A 237 15.69 -11.88 -10.31
N LYS A 238 16.39 -12.99 -10.05
CA LYS A 238 16.19 -14.24 -10.80
C LYS A 238 14.79 -14.82 -10.59
N GLN A 239 14.28 -14.77 -9.36
CA GLN A 239 12.92 -15.21 -9.07
C GLN A 239 11.87 -14.28 -9.72
N TRP A 240 12.12 -12.98 -9.79
CA TRP A 240 11.26 -12.05 -10.53
C TRP A 240 11.21 -12.36 -12.02
N GLU A 241 12.34 -12.74 -12.64
CA GLU A 241 12.34 -13.23 -14.03
C GLU A 241 11.43 -14.45 -14.17
N ASP A 242 11.59 -15.47 -13.31
CA ASP A 242 10.78 -16.69 -13.39
C ASP A 242 9.28 -16.41 -13.18
N ILE A 243 8.95 -15.45 -12.29
CA ILE A 243 7.59 -14.97 -12.06
C ILE A 243 7.02 -14.32 -13.32
N MET A 244 7.73 -13.33 -13.87
CA MET A 244 7.22 -12.56 -15.00
C MET A 244 7.19 -13.38 -16.28
N ASP A 245 8.12 -14.32 -16.47
CA ASP A 245 8.12 -15.28 -17.57
C ASP A 245 6.86 -16.16 -17.52
N THR A 246 6.50 -16.64 -16.32
CA THR A 246 5.27 -17.43 -16.12
C THR A 246 4.00 -16.61 -16.37
N ILE A 247 3.94 -15.37 -15.87
CA ILE A 247 2.78 -14.48 -16.06
C ILE A 247 2.59 -14.14 -17.54
N TYR A 248 3.69 -13.87 -18.24
CA TYR A 248 3.68 -13.58 -19.68
C TYR A 248 3.25 -14.81 -20.50
N GLU A 249 3.82 -15.98 -20.24
CA GLU A 249 3.47 -17.25 -20.91
C GLU A 249 1.98 -17.59 -20.74
N LEU A 250 1.42 -17.32 -19.57
CA LEU A 250 0.01 -17.57 -19.26
C LEU A 250 -0.95 -16.47 -19.77
N GLY A 251 -0.43 -15.41 -20.43
CA GLY A 251 -1.24 -14.29 -20.93
C GLY A 251 -1.99 -13.53 -19.83
N MET A 252 -1.46 -13.54 -18.61
CA MET A 252 -2.07 -12.88 -17.46
C MET A 252 -1.89 -11.36 -17.49
N ILE A 253 -2.74 -10.63 -16.76
CA ILE A 253 -2.66 -9.17 -16.61
C ILE A 253 -1.94 -8.83 -15.30
N PRO A 254 -0.68 -8.35 -15.34
CA PRO A 254 0.00 -7.87 -14.16
C PRO A 254 -0.55 -6.52 -13.68
N ILE A 255 -0.89 -6.45 -12.39
CA ILE A 255 -1.23 -5.23 -11.66
C ILE A 255 -0.15 -4.99 -10.62
N ILE A 256 0.75 -4.05 -10.91
CA ILE A 256 1.88 -3.72 -10.05
C ILE A 256 1.47 -2.65 -9.05
N ASP A 257 1.44 -2.98 -7.75
CA ASP A 257 1.29 -2.03 -6.65
C ASP A 257 2.67 -1.50 -6.23
N MET A 258 2.94 -0.24 -6.54
CA MET A 258 4.21 0.46 -6.29
C MET A 258 4.01 1.55 -5.24
N ALA A 259 3.86 1.14 -3.98
CA ALA A 259 3.66 2.05 -2.85
C ALA A 259 4.94 2.43 -2.09
N TYR A 260 6.02 1.67 -2.25
CA TYR A 260 7.24 1.74 -1.44
C TYR A 260 8.52 1.90 -2.27
N GLN A 261 8.43 2.36 -3.52
CA GLN A 261 9.62 2.60 -4.35
C GLN A 261 10.63 3.47 -3.59
N GLY A 262 11.87 2.98 -3.48
CA GLY A 262 12.99 3.58 -2.76
C GLY A 262 13.21 3.05 -1.35
N LEU A 263 12.28 2.27 -0.79
CA LEU A 263 12.34 1.79 0.60
C LEU A 263 12.98 0.40 0.77
N GLU A 264 13.31 -0.27 -0.33
CA GLU A 264 14.02 -1.56 -0.32
C GLU A 264 15.53 -1.32 -0.20
N SER A 265 16.09 -0.59 -1.15
CA SER A 265 17.52 -0.30 -1.23
C SER A 265 17.91 1.03 -0.58
N GLY A 266 16.98 1.99 -0.46
CA GLY A 266 17.28 3.40 -0.20
C GLY A 266 17.40 4.24 -1.48
N LYS A 267 17.28 3.62 -2.66
CA LYS A 267 17.43 4.27 -3.96
C LYS A 267 16.17 4.11 -4.80
N LEU A 268 15.51 5.22 -5.08
CA LEU A 268 14.25 5.26 -5.82
C LEU A 268 14.32 4.62 -7.22
N ILE A 269 15.44 4.80 -7.91
CA ILE A 269 15.64 4.27 -9.27
C ILE A 269 15.89 2.76 -9.27
N ASP A 270 16.59 2.24 -8.26
CA ASP A 270 16.94 0.82 -8.19
C ASP A 270 15.69 -0.03 -7.87
N ASP A 271 14.85 0.46 -6.98
CA ASP A 271 13.61 -0.21 -6.51
C ASP A 271 12.48 -0.24 -7.55
N ALA A 272 12.72 0.29 -8.76
CA ALA A 272 11.83 0.15 -9.91
C ALA A 272 12.14 -1.12 -10.74
N TYR A 273 12.94 -2.06 -10.21
CA TYR A 273 13.39 -3.24 -10.94
C TYR A 273 12.25 -4.04 -11.57
N LEU A 274 11.17 -4.33 -10.83
CA LEU A 274 10.04 -5.08 -11.40
C LEU A 274 9.41 -4.36 -12.59
N LEU A 275 9.21 -3.04 -12.50
CA LEU A 275 8.70 -2.25 -13.63
C LEU A 275 9.66 -2.34 -14.82
N ARG A 276 10.96 -2.18 -14.59
CA ARG A 276 11.98 -2.28 -15.65
C ARG A 276 11.96 -3.66 -16.32
N LEU A 277 11.87 -4.74 -15.53
CA LEU A 277 11.76 -6.10 -16.03
C LEU A 277 10.50 -6.26 -16.89
N CYS A 278 9.34 -5.78 -16.44
CA CYS A 278 8.10 -5.84 -17.22
C CYS A 278 8.22 -5.08 -18.57
N LEU A 279 9.06 -4.07 -18.66
CA LEU A 279 9.23 -3.26 -19.88
C LEU A 279 10.36 -3.76 -20.80
N ASP A 280 11.13 -4.76 -20.38
CA ASP A 280 12.25 -5.30 -21.15
C ASP A 280 11.75 -5.95 -22.44
N THR A 281 11.91 -5.25 -23.56
CA THR A 281 11.43 -5.69 -24.87
C THR A 281 12.20 -6.87 -25.43
N SER A 282 13.37 -7.19 -24.87
CA SER A 282 14.11 -8.41 -25.21
C SER A 282 13.47 -9.68 -24.61
N ARG A 283 12.68 -9.51 -23.54
CA ARG A 283 11.94 -10.59 -22.86
C ARG A 283 10.46 -10.60 -23.22
N TYR A 284 9.82 -9.44 -23.17
CA TYR A 284 8.37 -9.31 -23.32
C TYR A 284 8.05 -8.35 -24.47
N ARG A 285 7.71 -8.90 -25.63
CA ARG A 285 7.44 -8.10 -26.83
C ARG A 285 6.24 -7.16 -26.66
N SER A 286 5.18 -7.63 -26.01
CA SER A 286 3.93 -6.87 -25.80
C SER A 286 3.11 -7.44 -24.66
N TRP A 287 2.58 -6.57 -23.80
CA TRP A 287 1.51 -6.93 -22.85
C TRP A 287 0.17 -6.71 -23.52
N ASP A 288 -0.37 -7.73 -24.18
CA ASP A 288 -1.54 -7.62 -25.06
C ASP A 288 -2.80 -7.11 -24.35
N ASN A 289 -2.93 -7.42 -23.06
CA ASN A 289 -4.02 -6.96 -22.21
C ASN A 289 -3.65 -5.76 -21.31
N GLY A 290 -2.48 -5.15 -21.56
CA GLY A 290 -1.92 -4.03 -20.83
C GLY A 290 -1.11 -4.41 -19.58
N LEU A 291 -0.17 -3.53 -19.22
CA LEU A 291 0.58 -3.58 -17.95
C LEU A 291 0.10 -2.43 -17.07
N TYR A 292 -0.42 -2.76 -15.88
CA TYR A 292 -1.03 -1.79 -14.96
C TYR A 292 -0.06 -1.45 -13.84
N LEU A 293 0.24 -0.17 -13.64
CA LEU A 293 1.08 0.33 -12.56
C LEU A 293 0.27 1.27 -11.65
N CYS A 294 0.05 0.84 -10.42
CA CYS A 294 -0.61 1.60 -9.37
C CYS A 294 0.43 2.23 -8.45
N GLN A 295 0.68 3.52 -8.60
CA GLN A 295 1.76 4.22 -7.91
C GLN A 295 1.23 5.08 -6.76
N SER A 296 1.99 5.14 -5.66
CA SER A 296 1.69 5.96 -4.50
C SER A 296 2.88 6.80 -4.05
N PHE A 297 2.68 8.11 -3.88
CA PHE A 297 3.65 9.01 -3.24
C PHE A 297 3.48 9.12 -1.71
N ALA A 298 2.56 8.34 -1.13
CA ALA A 298 2.23 8.48 0.29
C ALA A 298 3.41 8.18 1.22
N LYS A 299 4.29 7.23 0.85
CA LYS A 299 5.40 6.77 1.72
C LYS A 299 6.71 7.37 1.29
N ASN A 300 7.04 7.27 0.01
CA ASN A 300 8.33 7.73 -0.49
C ASN A 300 8.44 9.25 -0.55
N MET A 301 7.35 10.03 -0.57
CA MET A 301 7.37 11.49 -0.38
C MET A 301 6.69 11.93 0.93
N GLY A 302 6.25 11.01 1.79
CA GLY A 302 5.52 11.36 3.00
C GLY A 302 4.16 12.08 2.77
N LEU A 303 3.61 12.04 1.56
CA LEU A 303 2.35 12.69 1.18
C LEU A 303 1.13 11.83 1.56
N TYR A 304 1.10 11.34 2.81
CA TYR A 304 0.12 10.36 3.30
C TYR A 304 -1.32 10.86 3.17
N GLY A 305 -1.62 12.01 3.80
CA GLY A 305 -2.94 12.62 3.87
C GLY A 305 -3.34 13.36 2.58
N GLU A 306 -2.36 13.75 1.78
CA GLU A 306 -2.56 14.47 0.51
C GLU A 306 -3.07 13.58 -0.62
N ARG A 307 -3.04 12.26 -0.42
CA ARG A 307 -3.59 11.24 -1.35
C ARG A 307 -3.03 11.36 -2.77
N VAL A 308 -1.72 11.57 -2.91
CA VAL A 308 -1.06 11.72 -4.21
C VAL A 308 -0.62 10.36 -4.77
N GLY A 309 -0.93 10.12 -6.04
CA GLY A 309 -0.48 8.96 -6.81
C GLY A 309 -1.02 8.95 -8.23
N SER A 310 -0.79 7.85 -8.94
CA SER A 310 -1.24 7.68 -10.31
C SER A 310 -1.58 6.23 -10.65
N LEU A 311 -2.43 6.06 -11.65
CA LEU A 311 -2.52 4.83 -12.43
C LEU A 311 -1.95 5.10 -13.81
N SER A 312 -1.02 4.26 -14.24
CA SER A 312 -0.57 4.23 -15.63
C SER A 312 -0.74 2.83 -16.23
N ILE A 313 -1.16 2.79 -17.49
CA ILE A 313 -1.39 1.55 -18.24
C ILE A 313 -0.59 1.63 -19.53
N VAL A 314 0.32 0.67 -19.74
CA VAL A 314 1.05 0.55 -21.01
C VAL A 314 0.15 -0.17 -22.01
N ALA A 315 -0.26 0.53 -23.06
CA ALA A 315 -1.07 -0.01 -24.13
C ALA A 315 -0.23 -0.91 -25.07
N PRO A 316 -0.81 -2.00 -25.60
CA PRO A 316 -0.12 -2.85 -26.58
C PRO A 316 0.19 -2.07 -27.86
N GLU A 317 1.37 -2.27 -28.43
CA GLU A 317 1.83 -1.51 -29.61
C GLU A 317 1.03 -1.83 -30.87
N HIS A 318 0.62 -3.10 -31.00
CA HIS A 318 0.09 -3.65 -32.23
C HIS A 318 -1.42 -3.38 -32.42
N VAL A 319 -2.06 -2.67 -31.49
CA VAL A 319 -3.49 -2.35 -31.55
C VAL A 319 -3.69 -0.83 -31.46
N PRO A 320 -3.79 -0.13 -32.61
CA PRO A 320 -4.03 1.31 -32.63
C PRO A 320 -5.32 1.70 -31.91
N GLY A 321 -5.36 2.88 -31.28
CA GLY A 321 -6.58 3.41 -30.64
C GLY A 321 -6.84 2.91 -29.21
N VAL A 322 -6.09 1.91 -28.72
CA VAL A 322 -6.34 1.34 -27.38
C VAL A 322 -6.10 2.36 -26.28
N LYS A 323 -5.07 3.20 -26.39
CA LYS A 323 -4.80 4.23 -25.39
C LYS A 323 -5.94 5.24 -25.29
N GLU A 324 -6.49 5.69 -26.41
CA GLU A 324 -7.60 6.65 -26.45
C GLU A 324 -8.87 6.05 -25.81
N VAL A 325 -9.13 4.77 -26.06
CA VAL A 325 -10.20 4.03 -25.41
C VAL A 325 -9.97 3.96 -23.90
N LEU A 326 -8.76 3.59 -23.45
CA LEU A 326 -8.40 3.57 -22.03
C LEU A 326 -8.58 4.95 -21.39
N ASP A 327 -8.02 6.01 -21.98
CA ASP A 327 -8.11 7.38 -21.50
C ASP A 327 -9.58 7.84 -21.37
N SER A 328 -10.45 7.47 -22.32
CA SER A 328 -11.87 7.80 -22.28
C SER A 328 -12.62 7.08 -21.14
N GLN A 329 -12.35 5.79 -20.95
CA GLN A 329 -13.02 4.97 -19.93
C GLN A 329 -12.53 5.33 -18.52
N LEU A 330 -11.23 5.56 -18.36
CA LEU A 330 -10.66 6.03 -17.10
C LEU A 330 -11.28 7.37 -16.67
N LYS A 331 -11.46 8.31 -17.61
CA LYS A 331 -12.16 9.58 -17.32
C LYS A 331 -13.60 9.34 -16.88
N GLN A 332 -14.35 8.46 -17.56
CA GLN A 332 -15.73 8.14 -17.16
C GLN A 332 -15.81 7.54 -15.76
N ILE A 333 -14.94 6.57 -15.46
CA ILE A 333 -14.85 5.92 -14.14
C ILE A 333 -14.53 6.94 -13.05
N ILE A 334 -13.53 7.80 -13.25
CA ILE A 334 -13.15 8.81 -12.26
C ILE A 334 -14.25 9.85 -12.08
N ARG A 335 -14.88 10.30 -13.17
CA ARG A 335 -15.92 11.32 -13.13
C ARG A 335 -17.07 10.90 -12.22
N SER A 336 -17.44 9.62 -12.24
CA SER A 336 -18.50 9.07 -11.39
C SER A 336 -18.04 8.73 -9.97
N MET A 337 -16.74 8.47 -9.75
CA MET A 337 -16.21 8.14 -8.43
C MET A 337 -15.94 9.37 -7.56
N TYR A 338 -15.21 10.36 -8.10
CA TYR A 338 -14.77 11.53 -7.33
C TYR A 338 -14.60 12.80 -8.18
N SER A 339 -15.21 12.85 -9.37
CA SER A 339 -15.14 13.98 -10.30
C SER A 339 -13.76 14.21 -10.91
N SER A 340 -12.82 14.69 -10.10
CA SER A 340 -11.45 15.08 -10.47
C SER A 340 -10.55 14.97 -9.23
N PRO A 341 -9.25 14.68 -9.39
CA PRO A 341 -8.36 14.46 -8.26
C PRO A 341 -7.97 15.78 -7.52
N PRO A 342 -7.46 15.70 -6.28
CA PRO A 342 -7.00 16.87 -5.51
C PRO A 342 -5.78 17.56 -6.14
N GLY A 343 -5.70 18.89 -6.02
CA GLY A 343 -4.64 19.69 -6.67
C GLY A 343 -3.44 20.07 -5.82
N TYR A 344 -3.57 20.20 -4.49
CA TYR A 344 -2.48 20.71 -3.66
C TYR A 344 -1.29 19.73 -3.59
N GLY A 345 -1.52 18.50 -3.13
CA GLY A 345 -0.48 17.48 -3.05
C GLY A 345 0.21 17.18 -4.40
N SER A 346 -0.52 17.20 -5.52
CA SER A 346 0.08 16.99 -6.84
C SER A 346 0.96 18.16 -7.29
N ARG A 347 0.63 19.41 -6.92
CA ARG A 347 1.52 20.57 -7.12
C ARG A 347 2.81 20.43 -6.32
N VAL A 348 2.72 19.99 -5.06
CA VAL A 348 3.89 19.73 -4.20
C VAL A 348 4.77 18.63 -4.81
N ALA A 349 4.20 17.48 -5.15
CA ALA A 349 4.94 16.37 -5.78
C ALA A 349 5.55 16.78 -7.13
N LYS A 350 4.79 17.50 -7.97
CA LYS A 350 5.28 18.06 -9.24
C LYS A 350 6.50 18.96 -9.00
N LEU A 351 6.46 19.83 -8.00
CA LEU A 351 7.57 20.74 -7.73
C LEU A 351 8.82 19.97 -7.28
N VAL A 352 8.66 18.95 -6.42
CA VAL A 352 9.76 18.04 -6.03
C VAL A 352 10.34 17.34 -7.26
N LEU A 353 9.51 16.82 -8.16
CA LEU A 353 9.96 16.08 -9.35
C LEU A 353 10.55 16.96 -10.47
N SER A 354 10.19 18.24 -10.53
CA SER A 354 10.58 19.15 -11.61
C SER A 354 11.76 20.05 -11.26
N ASN A 355 12.12 20.15 -9.99
CA ASN A 355 13.26 20.93 -9.52
C ASN A 355 14.40 19.99 -9.08
N ASP A 356 15.53 20.04 -9.77
CA ASP A 356 16.64 19.11 -9.51
C ASP A 356 17.13 19.16 -8.06
N LYS A 357 17.22 20.35 -7.45
CA LYS A 357 17.64 20.47 -6.05
C LYS A 357 16.67 19.76 -5.11
N LEU A 358 15.36 19.95 -5.31
CA LEU A 358 14.34 19.27 -4.50
C LEU A 358 14.30 17.76 -4.79
N LYS A 359 14.47 17.34 -6.04
CA LYS A 359 14.52 15.93 -6.43
C LYS A 359 15.69 15.21 -5.75
N TYR A 360 16.89 15.80 -5.77
CA TYR A 360 18.05 15.21 -5.09
C TYR A 360 17.93 15.25 -3.56
N GLN A 361 17.34 16.31 -2.99
CA GLN A 361 17.02 16.33 -1.57
C GLN A 361 16.03 15.21 -1.23
N TRP A 362 15.01 14.99 -2.05
CA TRP A 362 14.05 13.91 -1.87
C TRP A 362 14.71 12.53 -1.89
N TYR A 363 15.68 12.30 -2.78
CA TYR A 363 16.45 11.06 -2.80
C TYR A 363 17.20 10.84 -1.47
N SER A 364 17.81 11.90 -0.93
CA SER A 364 18.49 11.85 0.37
C SER A 364 17.51 11.66 1.54
N ASP A 365 16.31 12.25 1.48
CA ASP A 365 15.27 12.07 2.49
C ASP A 365 14.83 10.60 2.57
N VAL A 366 14.64 9.93 1.41
CA VAL A 366 14.30 8.51 1.33
C VAL A 366 15.44 7.63 1.87
N GLU A 367 16.68 7.89 1.46
CA GLU A 367 17.85 7.17 1.97
C GLU A 367 17.98 7.28 3.50
N THR A 368 17.78 8.48 4.04
CA THR A 368 17.79 8.75 5.48
C THR A 368 16.71 7.94 6.21
N MET A 369 15.48 7.92 5.68
CA MET A 369 14.40 7.09 6.21
C MET A 369 14.79 5.61 6.23
N VAL A 370 15.32 5.07 5.14
CA VAL A 370 15.68 3.65 5.02
C VAL A 370 16.80 3.29 5.99
N ASN A 371 17.84 4.12 6.11
CA ASN A 371 18.93 3.90 7.05
C ASN A 371 18.45 3.86 8.50
N ARG A 372 17.49 4.74 8.87
CA ARG A 372 16.84 4.68 10.19
C ARG A 372 16.06 3.38 10.40
N LEU A 373 15.30 2.94 9.39
CA LEU A 373 14.51 1.70 9.50
C LEU A 373 15.40 0.46 9.60
N LYS A 374 16.55 0.45 8.90
CA LYS A 374 17.59 -0.57 9.05
C LYS A 374 18.16 -0.60 10.46
N SER A 375 18.57 0.56 11.01
CA SER A 375 19.11 0.61 12.37
C SER A 375 18.10 0.15 13.43
N VAL A 376 16.80 0.42 13.21
CA VAL A 376 15.75 -0.09 14.09
C VAL A 376 15.63 -1.62 14.03
N ARG A 377 15.71 -2.22 12.82
CA ARG A 377 15.72 -3.68 12.68
C ARG A 377 16.92 -4.30 13.41
N GLU A 378 18.09 -3.73 13.25
CA GLU A 378 19.32 -4.16 13.95
C GLU A 378 19.14 -4.11 15.47
N MET A 379 18.66 -2.98 16.01
CA MET A 379 18.41 -2.85 17.44
C MET A 379 17.43 -3.90 17.98
N ILE A 380 16.35 -4.19 17.24
CA ILE A 380 15.37 -5.22 17.62
C ILE A 380 16.01 -6.61 17.57
N HIS A 381 16.78 -6.90 16.51
CA HIS A 381 17.45 -8.18 16.33
C HIS A 381 18.45 -8.46 17.45
N GLU A 382 19.33 -7.51 17.77
CA GLU A 382 20.30 -7.59 18.87
C GLU A 382 19.63 -7.90 20.22
N ARG A 383 18.47 -7.31 20.46
CA ARG A 383 17.76 -7.46 21.74
C ARG A 383 16.97 -8.75 21.82
N LEU A 384 16.32 -9.18 20.74
CA LEU A 384 15.48 -10.38 20.75
C LEU A 384 16.28 -11.66 20.60
N GLN A 385 17.35 -11.66 19.80
CA GLN A 385 18.14 -12.86 19.45
C GLN A 385 17.24 -14.05 19.03
N TRP A 386 16.13 -13.78 18.36
CA TRP A 386 15.19 -14.81 17.92
C TRP A 386 15.75 -15.56 16.73
N GLU A 387 16.06 -16.84 16.92
CA GLU A 387 16.47 -17.75 15.83
C GLU A 387 15.35 -17.97 14.79
N GLU A 388 14.09 -17.72 15.16
CA GLU A 388 12.89 -18.04 14.38
C GLU A 388 12.36 -16.88 13.49
N ILE A 389 12.91 -15.67 13.61
CA ILE A 389 12.53 -14.57 12.71
C ILE A 389 13.17 -14.83 11.36
N VAL A 390 12.34 -14.77 10.32
CA VAL A 390 12.75 -14.66 8.91
C VAL A 390 14.00 -13.80 8.80
N ASN A 391 15.03 -14.31 8.13
CA ASN A 391 16.33 -13.67 7.97
C ASN A 391 16.17 -12.14 7.89
N PHE A 392 16.63 -11.45 8.93
CA PHE A 392 16.38 -10.01 9.10
C PHE A 392 16.96 -9.19 7.93
N GLU A 393 18.01 -9.71 7.30
CA GLU A 393 18.66 -9.12 6.13
C GLU A 393 17.77 -9.14 4.88
N GLN A 394 16.81 -10.07 4.82
CA GLN A 394 15.89 -10.26 3.70
C GLN A 394 14.60 -9.46 3.85
N GLN A 395 14.38 -8.79 4.98
CA GLN A 395 13.19 -7.96 5.21
C GLN A 395 13.48 -6.48 4.95
N HIS A 396 12.67 -5.89 4.09
CA HIS A 396 12.80 -4.54 3.58
C HIS A 396 11.57 -3.68 3.88
N GLY A 397 11.71 -2.36 3.66
CA GLY A 397 10.61 -1.42 3.82
C GLY A 397 10.29 -1.04 5.27
N MET A 398 9.02 -0.70 5.49
CA MET A 398 8.54 -0.11 6.75
C MET A 398 8.09 -1.14 7.79
N PHE A 399 7.98 -2.41 7.41
CA PHE A 399 7.39 -3.44 8.23
C PHE A 399 8.39 -4.53 8.58
N TYR A 400 8.15 -5.17 9.71
CA TYR A 400 8.87 -6.33 10.17
C TYR A 400 7.85 -7.39 10.54
N PHE A 401 7.95 -8.54 9.89
CA PHE A 401 6.99 -9.62 10.02
C PHE A 401 7.45 -10.60 11.09
N THR A 402 6.84 -10.49 12.27
CA THR A 402 7.31 -11.19 13.48
C THR A 402 6.74 -12.60 13.65
N LYS A 403 5.71 -12.96 12.85
CA LYS A 403 4.87 -14.17 13.03
C LYS A 403 4.18 -14.28 14.39
N LEU A 404 4.17 -13.23 15.21
CA LEU A 404 3.47 -13.27 16.49
C LEU A 404 1.98 -13.55 16.26
N GLY A 405 1.51 -14.67 16.80
CA GLY A 405 0.12 -15.08 16.68
C GLY A 405 -0.84 -14.10 17.37
N PRO A 406 -2.14 -14.13 17.02
CA PRO A 406 -3.13 -13.17 17.52
C PRO A 406 -3.25 -13.17 19.04
N ASP A 407 -3.03 -14.30 19.71
CA ASP A 407 -3.03 -14.39 21.18
C ASP A 407 -1.86 -13.65 21.82
N ILE A 408 -0.68 -13.71 21.21
CA ILE A 408 0.50 -12.96 21.65
C ILE A 408 0.31 -11.46 21.39
N VAL A 409 -0.17 -11.11 20.20
CA VAL A 409 -0.53 -9.72 19.84
C VAL A 409 -1.53 -9.14 20.86
N LYS A 410 -2.53 -9.94 21.26
CA LYS A 410 -3.52 -9.53 22.27
C LYS A 410 -2.87 -9.30 23.63
N LYS A 411 -2.00 -10.19 24.10
CA LYS A 411 -1.26 -10.02 25.37
C LYS A 411 -0.40 -8.76 25.34
N LEU A 412 0.33 -8.51 24.25
CA LEU A 412 1.13 -7.29 24.07
C LEU A 412 0.28 -6.02 24.19
N ARG A 413 -0.90 -6.02 23.58
CA ARG A 413 -1.82 -4.89 23.67
C ARG A 413 -2.38 -4.71 25.07
N GLU A 414 -2.91 -5.77 25.67
CA GLU A 414 -3.65 -5.69 26.94
C GLU A 414 -2.76 -5.52 28.17
N GLN A 415 -1.55 -6.09 28.16
CA GLN A 415 -0.65 -6.07 29.33
C GLN A 415 0.45 -5.01 29.21
N TYR A 416 0.83 -4.63 28.00
CA TYR A 416 1.98 -3.75 27.74
C TYR A 416 1.65 -2.52 26.89
N SER A 417 0.39 -2.32 26.48
CA SER A 417 -0.01 -1.21 25.60
C SER A 417 0.81 -1.14 24.29
N ILE A 418 1.21 -2.30 23.75
CA ILE A 418 1.94 -2.41 22.49
C ILE A 418 0.95 -2.86 21.40
N TYR A 419 0.74 -2.00 20.40
CA TYR A 419 -0.26 -2.19 19.37
C TYR A 419 0.39 -2.57 18.05
N LEU A 420 0.19 -3.81 17.62
CA LEU A 420 0.55 -4.33 16.28
C LEU A 420 -0.67 -5.04 15.66
N THR A 421 -0.61 -5.36 14.38
CA THR A 421 -1.72 -6.04 13.69
C THR A 421 -1.76 -7.53 14.06
N ASN A 422 -2.95 -8.13 13.98
CA ASN A 422 -3.19 -9.53 14.41
C ASN A 422 -2.40 -10.59 13.60
N ASP A 423 -1.84 -10.21 12.46
CA ASP A 423 -0.98 -11.03 11.62
C ASP A 423 0.50 -10.99 12.06
N GLY A 424 0.83 -10.27 13.14
CA GLY A 424 2.19 -10.14 13.64
C GLY A 424 3.04 -9.13 12.87
N ARG A 425 2.47 -8.35 11.96
CA ARG A 425 3.20 -7.27 11.27
C ARG A 425 3.41 -6.09 12.24
N MET A 426 4.67 -5.69 12.38
CA MET A 426 5.09 -4.52 13.16
C MET A 426 5.58 -3.40 12.23
N SER A 427 5.09 -2.18 12.43
CA SER A 427 5.69 -1.00 11.80
C SER A 427 6.97 -0.59 12.53
N LEU A 428 8.10 -0.69 11.84
CA LEU A 428 9.41 -0.28 12.35
C LEU A 428 9.46 1.22 12.67
N SER A 429 8.62 2.01 12.01
CA SER A 429 8.53 3.46 12.25
C SER A 429 8.12 3.80 13.69
N GLY A 430 7.34 2.94 14.35
CA GLY A 430 6.95 3.16 15.74
C GLY A 430 8.02 2.89 16.79
N VAL A 431 9.18 2.36 16.38
CA VAL A 431 10.28 1.98 17.29
C VAL A 431 11.41 3.00 17.20
N ASN A 432 11.99 3.32 18.35
CA ASN A 432 13.12 4.24 18.52
C ASN A 432 13.96 3.86 19.75
N LYS A 433 15.05 4.60 20.00
CA LYS A 433 15.98 4.31 21.10
C LYS A 433 15.33 4.35 22.49
N SER A 434 14.27 5.13 22.69
CA SER A 434 13.63 5.27 24.00
C SER A 434 12.61 4.17 24.31
N ASN A 435 12.14 3.41 23.31
CA ASN A 435 11.08 2.41 23.51
C ASN A 435 11.47 0.97 23.10
N VAL A 436 12.58 0.79 22.38
CA VAL A 436 12.99 -0.53 21.87
C VAL A 436 13.24 -1.55 22.98
N ASP A 437 13.82 -1.14 24.11
CA ASP A 437 14.06 -2.06 25.24
C ASP A 437 12.74 -2.52 25.87
N TYR A 438 11.79 -1.59 26.07
CA TYR A 438 10.46 -1.93 26.59
C TYR A 438 9.72 -2.88 25.64
N LEU A 439 9.77 -2.62 24.34
CA LEU A 439 9.19 -3.48 23.31
C LEU A 439 9.77 -4.89 23.37
N CYS A 440 11.10 -5.02 23.31
CA CYS A 440 11.77 -6.32 23.26
C CYS A 440 11.58 -7.12 24.56
N ASN A 441 11.62 -6.46 25.73
CA ASN A 441 11.37 -7.11 27.01
C ASN A 441 9.91 -7.59 27.13
N SER A 442 8.94 -6.78 26.69
CA SER A 442 7.52 -7.15 26.69
C SER A 442 7.25 -8.34 25.78
N ILE A 443 7.87 -8.32 24.58
CA ILE A 443 7.83 -9.41 23.62
C ILE A 443 8.38 -10.71 24.25
N LYS A 444 9.58 -10.68 24.84
CA LYS A 444 10.15 -11.86 25.53
C LYS A 444 9.23 -12.37 26.64
N ALA A 445 8.68 -11.48 27.47
CA ALA A 445 7.82 -11.89 28.58
C ALA A 445 6.58 -12.68 28.12
N VAL A 446 5.98 -12.32 26.98
CA VAL A 446 4.79 -13.02 26.46
C VAL A 446 5.12 -14.25 25.62
N THR A 447 6.32 -14.36 25.05
CA THR A 447 6.75 -15.52 24.25
C THR A 447 7.49 -16.59 25.05
N SER A 448 8.19 -16.24 26.13
CA SER A 448 8.85 -17.22 27.03
C SER A 448 7.85 -18.14 27.75
N SER A 449 6.57 -17.79 27.76
CA SER A 449 5.47 -18.64 28.24
C SER A 449 4.94 -19.55 27.12
N LYS A 450 5.80 -20.45 26.61
CA LYS A 450 5.57 -21.59 25.67
C LYS A 450 4.65 -21.40 24.43
N THR A 451 5.22 -21.84 23.30
CA THR A 451 4.64 -22.28 22.01
C THR A 451 4.51 -21.20 20.93
N LEU A 452 5.62 -20.97 20.22
CA LEU A 452 5.59 -20.54 18.82
C LEU A 452 5.08 -21.73 18.00
N LEU A 453 3.95 -21.54 17.31
CA LEU A 453 3.32 -22.51 16.40
C LEU A 453 3.78 -22.24 14.97
#